data_AF-A0AAW4WTY7-F1
#
_entry.id   AF-A0AAW4WTY7-F1
#
_cell.length_a   1.000
_cell.length_b   1.000
_cell.length_c   1.000
_cell.angle_alpha   90.00
_cell.angle_beta   90.00
_cell.angle_gamma   90.00
#
_symmetry.space_group_name_H-M   'P 1'
#
loop_
_entity.id
_entity.type
_entity.pdbx_description
1 polymer ?
#
loop_
_entity_poly.entity_id
_entity_poly.type
_entity_poly.pdbx_seq_one_letter_code
_entity_poly.pdbx_strand_id
1 'polypeptide(L)'
;MDRFIRKGFYTVGALKTNRILYPCGIRQKASAFALHLRKTDPDVSLVTVGSREFYVYRYEGELNGIPNAAVILSYPKDGFGNPKALRVYLSTNAELST
;
A
#
# COMPACT_ATOMS: atom_id res chain seq x y z
N MET A 1 18.53 -0.67 -0.58
CA MET A 1 17.75 0.17 -1.51
C MET A 1 18.42 1.51 -1.78
N ASP A 2 19.20 2.05 -0.83
CA ASP A 2 19.87 3.35 -0.94
C ASP A 2 20.72 3.59 -2.19
N ARG A 3 21.31 2.53 -2.77
CA ARG A 3 22.12 2.66 -3.99
C ARG A 3 21.30 3.08 -5.22
N PHE A 4 20.01 2.72 -5.27
CA PHE A 4 19.10 3.14 -6.35
C PHE A 4 18.61 4.57 -6.12
N ILE A 5 18.23 4.89 -4.88
CA ILE A 5 17.78 6.24 -4.49
C ILE A 5 18.89 7.27 -4.74
N ARG A 6 20.15 6.97 -4.39
CA ARG A 6 21.31 7.83 -4.67
C ARG A 6 21.55 8.09 -6.16
N LYS A 7 21.02 7.24 -7.04
CA LYS A 7 21.06 7.39 -8.49
C LYS A 7 19.78 8.01 -9.06
N GLY A 8 18.83 8.44 -8.21
CA GLY A 8 17.55 9.02 -8.61
C GLY A 8 16.48 8.02 -9.01
N PHE A 9 16.68 6.72 -8.76
CA PHE A 9 15.71 5.69 -9.11
C PHE A 9 14.85 5.30 -7.91
N TYR A 10 13.54 5.31 -8.11
CA TYR A 10 12.56 4.76 -7.18
C TYR A 10 12.07 3.41 -7.69
N THR A 11 11.99 2.44 -6.79
CA THR A 11 11.55 1.08 -7.11
C THR A 11 10.18 0.82 -6.50
N VAL A 12 9.27 0.27 -7.30
CA VAL A 12 7.97 -0.24 -6.83
C VAL A 12 7.97 -1.75 -7.02
N GLY A 13 7.65 -2.49 -5.96
CA GLY A 13 7.64 -3.95 -5.96
C GLY A 13 6.32 -4.51 -5.42
N ALA A 14 5.78 -5.53 -6.07
CA ALA A 14 4.60 -6.24 -5.57
C ALA A 14 4.95 -7.07 -4.32
N LEU A 15 4.09 -7.00 -3.31
CA LEU A 15 4.18 -7.78 -2.09
C LEU A 15 3.05 -8.81 -2.03
N LYS A 16 3.29 -9.92 -1.31
CA LYS A 16 2.23 -10.84 -0.95
C LYS A 16 1.29 -10.19 0.08
N THR A 17 0.00 -10.48 -0.01
CA THR A 17 -1.03 -9.93 0.89
C THR A 17 -0.91 -10.43 2.34
N ASN A 18 -0.18 -11.52 2.57
CA ASN A 18 0.15 -12.02 3.91
C ASN A 18 1.35 -11.29 4.56
N ARG A 19 1.89 -10.25 3.93
CA ARG A 19 2.96 -9.43 4.51
C ARG A 19 2.49 -8.80 5.82
N ILE A 20 3.35 -8.80 6.83
CA ILE A 20 3.06 -8.20 8.15
C ILE A 20 3.29 -6.69 8.07
N LEU A 21 2.32 -5.92 8.55
CA LEU A 21 2.35 -4.47 8.76
C LEU A 21 2.14 -4.16 10.24
N TYR A 22 2.44 -2.92 10.63
CA TYR A 22 2.26 -2.42 11.99
C TYR A 22 1.40 -1.13 12.01
N PRO A 23 0.17 -1.14 11.46
CA PRO A 23 -0.75 -0.01 11.58
C PRO A 23 -1.03 0.26 13.07
N CYS A 24 -0.86 1.52 13.49
CA CYS A 24 -0.96 1.94 14.89
C CYS A 24 -0.10 1.11 15.86
N GLY A 25 1.02 0.55 15.41
CA GLY A 25 1.89 -0.32 16.20
C GLY A 25 1.38 -1.75 16.40
N ILE A 26 0.21 -2.10 15.84
CA ILE A 26 -0.39 -3.43 15.99
C ILE A 26 0.08 -4.34 14.86
N ARG A 27 0.76 -5.44 15.23
CA ARG A 27 1.23 -6.45 14.29
C ARG A 27 0.08 -7.21 13.64
N GLN A 28 -0.13 -7.03 12.33
CA GLN A 28 -1.15 -7.78 11.58
C GLN A 28 -0.80 -7.96 10.11
N LYS A 29 -1.46 -8.91 9.42
CA LYS A 29 -1.29 -9.10 7.98
C LYS A 29 -1.93 -7.95 7.21
N ALA A 30 -1.32 -7.53 6.10
CA ALA A 30 -1.89 -6.53 5.20
C ALA A 30 -3.31 -6.90 4.74
N SER A 31 -3.54 -8.19 4.44
CA SER A 31 -4.87 -8.70 4.09
C SER A 31 -5.91 -8.55 5.20
N ALA A 32 -5.50 -8.70 6.46
CA ALA A 32 -6.41 -8.56 7.61
C ALA A 32 -6.71 -7.08 7.87
N PHE A 33 -5.67 -6.24 7.81
CA PHE A 33 -5.83 -4.80 7.94
C PHE A 33 -6.76 -4.22 6.87
N ALA A 34 -6.59 -4.65 5.62
CA ALA A 34 -7.38 -4.17 4.48
C ALA A 34 -8.89 -4.38 4.61
N LEU A 35 -9.33 -5.39 5.38
CA LEU A 35 -10.75 -5.65 5.65
C LEU A 35 -11.41 -4.58 6.53
N HIS A 36 -10.60 -3.80 7.26
CA HIS A 36 -11.09 -2.74 8.13
C HIS A 36 -11.17 -1.38 7.41
N LEU A 37 -10.62 -1.27 6.20
CA LEU A 37 -10.66 -0.06 5.39
C LEU A 37 -12.07 0.15 4.82
N ARG A 38 -12.53 1.39 4.84
CA ARG A 38 -13.79 1.82 4.24
C ARG A 38 -13.52 2.87 3.18
N LYS A 39 -14.39 2.92 2.16
CA LYS A 39 -14.33 3.93 1.09
C LYS A 39 -14.49 5.37 1.60
N THR A 40 -15.06 5.52 2.79
CA THR A 40 -15.28 6.82 3.46
C THR A 40 -14.12 7.23 4.34
N ASP A 41 -13.13 6.37 4.56
CA ASP A 41 -11.97 6.72 5.38
C ASP A 41 -11.13 7.78 4.62
N PRO A 42 -10.64 8.82 5.31
CA PRO A 42 -9.96 9.95 4.66
C PRO A 42 -8.65 9.55 3.97
N ASP A 43 -8.02 8.47 4.44
CA ASP A 43 -6.76 7.95 3.90
C ASP A 43 -6.97 6.98 2.71
N VAL A 44 -8.23 6.76 2.30
CA VAL A 44 -8.59 5.93 1.15
C VAL A 44 -8.99 6.82 -0.02
N SER A 45 -8.13 6.91 -1.01
CA SER A 45 -8.34 7.72 -2.22
C SER A 45 -8.83 6.87 -3.39
N LEU A 46 -9.76 7.42 -4.19
CA LEU A 46 -10.14 6.85 -5.48
C LEU A 46 -9.25 7.45 -6.57
N VAL A 47 -8.43 6.61 -7.21
CA VAL A 47 -7.44 7.01 -8.22
C VAL A 47 -7.81 6.42 -9.58
N THR A 48 -7.70 7.23 -10.63
CA THR A 48 -7.95 6.80 -12.01
C THR A 48 -6.62 6.63 -12.75
N VAL A 49 -6.37 5.42 -13.26
CA VAL A 49 -5.21 5.07 -14.09
C VAL A 49 -5.71 4.70 -15.48
N GLY A 50 -5.55 5.62 -16.43
CA GLY A 50 -6.12 5.49 -17.76
C GLY A 50 -7.65 5.47 -17.69
N SER A 51 -8.27 4.36 -18.11
CA SER A 51 -9.73 4.17 -18.05
C SER A 51 -10.21 3.33 -16.86
N ARG A 52 -9.31 3.01 -15.90
CA ARG A 52 -9.60 2.13 -14.76
C ARG A 52 -9.50 2.89 -13.46
N GLU A 53 -10.41 2.62 -12.53
CA GLU A 53 -10.45 3.24 -11.22
C GLU A 53 -10.03 2.25 -10.12
N PHE A 54 -9.29 2.74 -9.13
CA PHE A 54 -8.77 1.96 -8.02
C PHE A 54 -8.96 2.72 -6.71
N TYR A 55 -9.39 2.02 -5.67
CA TYR A 55 -9.27 2.53 -4.31
C TYR A 55 -7.87 2.20 -3.79
N VAL A 56 -7.22 3.20 -3.22
CA VAL A 56 -5.84 3.11 -2.76
C VAL A 56 -5.75 3.62 -1.33
N TYR A 57 -5.05 2.85 -0.49
CA TYR A 57 -4.66 3.26 0.86
C TYR A 57 -3.14 3.20 0.98
N ARG A 58 -2.53 4.24 1.53
CA ARG A 58 -1.09 4.34 1.75
C ARG A 58 -0.78 4.12 3.23
N TYR A 59 -0.14 3.00 3.54
CA TYR A 59 0.49 2.76 4.82
C TYR A 59 1.93 3.27 4.79
N GLU A 60 2.31 4.08 5.76
CA GLU A 60 3.69 4.50 5.97
C GLU A 60 4.14 4.04 7.36
N GLY A 61 5.20 3.23 7.42
CA GLY A 61 5.72 2.74 8.70
C GLY A 61 6.65 1.54 8.58
N GLU A 62 6.85 0.85 9.70
CA GLU A 62 7.82 -0.23 9.77
C GLU A 62 7.38 -1.46 8.95
N LEU A 63 8.33 -2.03 8.21
CA LEU A 63 8.16 -3.26 7.45
C LEU A 63 9.36 -4.20 7.62
N ASN A 64 9.33 -5.07 8.65
CA ASN A 64 10.36 -6.10 8.91
C ASN A 64 11.80 -5.58 8.72
N GLY A 65 12.21 -4.60 9.53
CA GLY A 65 13.56 -4.01 9.47
C GLY A 65 13.75 -2.88 8.46
N ILE A 66 12.69 -2.51 7.71
CA ILE A 66 12.64 -1.22 7.01
C ILE A 66 11.88 -0.24 7.91
N PRO A 67 12.53 0.77 8.50
CA PRO A 67 11.89 1.62 9.52
C PRO A 67 10.79 2.50 8.96
N ASN A 68 10.93 2.98 7.72
CA ASN A 68 9.91 3.77 7.06
C ASN A 68 9.67 3.28 5.61
N ALA A 69 8.70 2.40 5.44
CA ALA A 69 8.30 1.82 4.17
C ALA A 69 6.94 2.39 3.75
N ALA A 70 6.84 2.86 2.51
CA ALA A 70 5.56 3.24 1.91
C ALA A 70 4.92 2.00 1.25
N VAL A 71 3.89 1.44 1.89
CA VAL A 71 3.14 0.29 1.39
C VAL A 71 1.79 0.75 0.88
N ILE A 72 1.49 0.42 -0.38
CA ILE A 72 0.27 0.80 -1.05
C ILE A 72 -0.64 -0.42 -1.10
N LEU A 73 -1.83 -0.31 -0.52
CA LEU A 73 -2.90 -1.28 -0.67
C LEU A 73 -3.84 -0.76 -1.75
N SER A 74 -4.11 -1.57 -2.76
CA SER A 74 -4.98 -1.17 -3.87
C SER A 74 -6.03 -2.22 -4.18
N TYR A 75 -7.22 -1.75 -4.52
CA TYR A 75 -8.33 -2.54 -5.02
C TYR A 75 -8.85 -1.93 -6.31
N PRO A 76 -9.22 -2.74 -7.32
CA PRO A 76 -10.11 -2.27 -8.38
C PRO A 76 -11.40 -1.70 -7.76
N LYS A 77 -11.99 -0.65 -8.37
CA LYS A 77 -13.21 0.00 -7.88
C LYS A 77 -14.32 -0.98 -7.50
N ASP A 78 -14.55 -1.99 -8.33
CA ASP A 78 -15.59 -3.01 -8.16
C ASP A 78 -15.18 -4.17 -7.22
N GLY A 79 -13.90 -4.23 -6.83
CA GLY A 79 -13.31 -5.28 -6.00
C GLY A 79 -12.98 -4.85 -4.57
N PHE A 80 -13.37 -3.64 -4.15
CA PHE A 80 -13.06 -3.12 -2.82
C PHE A 80 -13.57 -4.05 -1.71
N GLY A 81 -12.71 -4.39 -0.76
CA GLY A 81 -13.02 -5.29 0.35
C GLY A 81 -12.92 -6.79 0.01
N ASN A 82 -12.79 -7.18 -1.27
CA ASN A 82 -12.59 -8.58 -1.64
C ASN A 82 -11.10 -8.98 -1.48
N PRO A 83 -10.73 -9.90 -0.56
CA PRO A 83 -9.34 -10.27 -0.32
C PRO A 83 -8.59 -10.78 -1.56
N LYS A 84 -9.30 -11.37 -2.53
CA LYS A 84 -8.69 -11.87 -3.79
C LYS A 84 -8.34 -10.74 -4.77
N ALA A 85 -8.98 -9.60 -4.63
CA ALA A 85 -8.75 -8.42 -5.46
C ALA A 85 -7.66 -7.49 -4.89
N LEU A 86 -7.28 -7.69 -3.62
CA LEU A 86 -6.25 -6.90 -2.96
C LEU A 86 -4.90 -7.08 -3.65
N ARG A 87 -4.28 -5.97 -4.03
CA ARG A 87 -2.87 -5.91 -4.42
C ARG A 87 -2.12 -5.02 -3.44
N VAL A 88 -0.92 -5.45 -3.06
CA VAL A 88 -0.07 -4.73 -2.12
C VAL A 88 1.25 -4.44 -2.82
N TYR A 89 1.71 -3.20 -2.74
CA TYR A 89 2.98 -2.77 -3.33
C TYR A 89 3.83 -2.07 -2.29
N LEU A 90 5.15 -2.23 -2.39
CA LEU A 90 6.14 -1.44 -1.67
C LEU A 90 6.68 -0.39 -2.63
N SER A 91 6.62 0.88 -2.23
CA SER A 91 7.30 1.98 -2.88
C SER A 91 8.49 2.42 -2.03
N THR A 92 9.63 2.65 -2.67
CA THR A 92 10.76 3.35 -2.03
C THR A 92 10.66 4.86 -2.14
N ASN A 93 9.66 5.36 -2.87
CA ASN A 93 9.36 6.79 -2.91
C ASN A 93 8.33 7.11 -1.83
N ALA A 94 8.78 7.76 -0.75
CA ALA A 94 7.91 8.25 0.30
C ALA A 94 7.12 9.51 -0.13
N GLU A 95 7.58 10.26 -1.14
CA GLU A 95 6.89 11.45 -1.65
C GLU A 95 5.71 11.11 -2.58
N LEU A 96 5.46 9.82 -2.84
CA LEU A 96 4.35 9.39 -3.69
C LEU A 96 3.02 9.67 -2.98
N SER A 97 2.39 10.79 -3.35
CA SER A 97 1.02 11.14 -2.96
C SER A 97 0.02 10.49 -3.90
N THR A 98 -1.14 10.10 -3.36
CA THR A 98 -2.28 9.50 -4.06
C THR A 98 -3.51 10.38 -4.01
#